data_AF-A6ML42-F1
#
_entry.id   AF-A6ML42-F1
#
_cell.length_a   1.000
_cell.length_b   1.000
_cell.length_c   1.000
_cell.angle_alpha   90.00
_cell.angle_beta   90.00
_cell.angle_gamma   90.00
#
_symmetry.space_group_name_H-M   'P 1'
#
loop_
_entity.id
_entity.type
_entity.pdbx_description
1 polymer ?
#
loop_
_entity_poly.entity_id
_entity_poly.type
_entity_poly.pdbx_seq_one_letter_code
_entity_poly.pdbx_strand_id
1 'polypeptide(L)'
;LAVVKSIRSIPAYLAETLYYAMKGAGTDDHTLIRVMVSRSEIDLFNIRKEFRKNFATSLYSMVKGDTSGDYKKALLLLCGGEDD
;
A
#
# COMPACT_ATOMS: atom_id res chain seq x y z
N LEU A 1 11.68 4.74 15.27
CA LEU A 1 11.12 3.37 15.14
C LEU A 1 11.28 2.77 13.73
N ALA A 2 11.27 3.56 12.65
CA ALA A 2 11.34 3.05 11.26
C ALA A 2 12.50 2.07 11.01
N VAL A 3 13.74 2.41 11.41
CA VAL A 3 14.91 1.53 11.25
C VAL A 3 14.68 0.13 11.84
N VAL A 4 14.13 0.06 13.06
CA VAL A 4 13.84 -1.22 13.72
C VAL A 4 12.79 -2.02 12.95
N LYS A 5 11.72 -1.38 12.48
CA LYS A 5 10.68 -2.04 11.70
C LYS A 5 11.20 -2.55 10.36
N SER A 6 12.00 -1.76 9.66
CA SER A 6 12.63 -2.16 8.41
C SER A 6 13.57 -3.36 8.57
N ILE A 7 14.36 -3.41 9.65
CA ILE A 7 15.22 -4.57 9.96
C ILE A 7 14.38 -5.84 10.21
N ARG A 8 13.20 -5.71 10.83
CA ARG A 8 12.30 -6.85 11.06
C ARG A 8 11.64 -7.33 9.76
N SER A 9 11.12 -6.42 8.95
CA SER A 9 10.55 -6.70 7.63
C SER A 9 10.28 -5.39 6.90
N ILE A 10 11.01 -5.15 5.80
CA ILE A 10 10.78 -4.01 4.92
C ILE A 10 9.35 -4.03 4.34
N PRO A 11 8.84 -5.17 3.81
CA PRO A 11 7.48 -5.22 3.29
C PRO A 11 6.41 -4.89 4.34
N ALA A 12 6.56 -5.36 5.57
CA ALA A 12 5.60 -5.09 6.64
C ALA A 12 5.61 -3.61 7.07
N TYR A 13 6.79 -2.99 7.15
CA TYR A 13 6.92 -1.56 7.43
C TYR A 13 6.26 -0.70 6.34
N LEU A 14 6.46 -1.06 5.06
CA LEU A 14 5.86 -0.34 3.94
C LEU A 14 4.35 -0.59 3.85
N ALA A 15 3.87 -1.78 4.17
CA ALA A 15 2.45 -2.07 4.30
C ALA A 15 1.78 -1.20 5.38
N GLU A 16 2.41 -1.08 6.54
CA GLU A 16 1.95 -0.19 7.61
C GLU A 16 1.96 1.28 7.17
N THR A 17 3.00 1.70 6.45
CA THR A 17 3.10 3.07 5.91
C THR A 17 1.96 3.38 4.94
N LEU A 18 1.63 2.44 4.03
CA LEU A 18 0.48 2.57 3.12
C LEU A 18 -0.85 2.61 3.87
N TYR A 19 -1.00 1.77 4.91
CA TYR A 19 -2.25 1.73 5.67
C TYR A 19 -2.51 3.07 6.35
N TYR A 20 -1.51 3.64 7.02
CA TYR A 20 -1.67 4.95 7.65
C TYR A 20 -1.76 6.12 6.66
N ALA A 21 -1.24 5.98 5.45
CA ALA A 21 -1.44 6.98 4.39
C ALA A 21 -2.91 7.06 3.93
N MET A 22 -3.66 5.96 4.01
CA MET A 22 -5.08 5.90 3.61
C MET A 22 -6.05 5.80 4.80
N LYS A 23 -5.54 5.76 6.03
CA LYS A 23 -6.38 5.61 7.22
C LYS A 23 -6.87 6.98 7.68
N GLY A 24 -8.19 7.19 7.65
CA GLY A 24 -8.83 8.34 8.27
C GLY A 24 -9.57 9.19 7.24
N ALA A 25 -9.68 10.49 7.52
CA ALA A 25 -10.31 11.42 6.58
C ALA A 25 -9.28 11.87 5.54
N GLY A 26 -9.54 11.56 4.26
CA GLY A 26 -8.64 11.84 3.15
C GLY A 26 -7.46 10.88 3.09
N THR A 27 -6.51 11.21 2.22
CA THR A 27 -5.37 10.34 1.88
C THR A 27 -4.08 11.17 1.84
N ASP A 28 -3.00 10.66 2.41
CA ASP A 28 -1.64 11.16 2.14
C ASP A 28 -1.18 10.63 0.77
N ASP A 29 -1.66 11.30 -0.28
CA ASP A 29 -1.37 10.93 -1.68
C ASP A 29 0.12 10.91 -1.98
N HIS A 30 0.91 11.80 -1.37
CA HIS A 30 2.34 11.86 -1.61
C HIS A 30 3.05 10.59 -1.10
N THR A 31 2.66 10.09 0.07
CA THR A 31 3.18 8.81 0.59
C THR A 31 2.65 7.62 -0.18
N LEU A 32 1.36 7.60 -0.52
CA LEU A 32 0.74 6.53 -1.31
C LEU A 32 1.46 6.37 -2.66
N ILE A 33 1.58 7.45 -3.44
CA ILE A 33 2.25 7.45 -4.74
C ILE A 33 3.71 7.01 -4.60
N ARG A 34 4.45 7.59 -3.65
CA ARG A 34 5.88 7.30 -3.47
C ARG A 34 6.11 5.81 -3.22
N VAL A 35 5.34 5.19 -2.33
CA VAL A 35 5.52 3.76 -2.02
C VAL A 35 5.02 2.89 -3.18
N MET A 36 3.84 3.17 -3.76
CA MET A 36 3.30 2.39 -4.87
C MET A 36 4.23 2.37 -6.08
N VAL A 37 4.76 3.54 -6.48
CA VAL A 37 5.65 3.66 -7.64
C VAL A 37 7.02 3.05 -7.35
N SER A 38 7.68 3.45 -6.25
CA SER A 38 9.06 3.03 -5.98
C SER A 38 9.21 1.53 -5.66
N ARG A 39 8.13 0.84 -5.28
CA ARG A 39 8.15 -0.57 -4.90
C ARG A 39 7.48 -1.49 -5.91
N SER A 40 6.81 -0.94 -6.92
CA SER A 40 6.03 -1.66 -7.94
C SER A 40 6.77 -2.87 -8.52
N GLU A 41 8.04 -2.70 -8.86
CA GLU A 41 8.87 -3.73 -9.49
C GLU A 41 9.88 -4.40 -8.54
N ILE A 42 9.82 -4.12 -7.23
CA ILE A 42 10.78 -4.62 -6.25
C ILE A 42 10.14 -5.65 -5.34
N ASP A 43 9.13 -5.24 -4.56
CA ASP A 43 8.52 -6.09 -3.53
C ASP A 43 7.06 -5.74 -3.24
N LEU A 44 6.38 -5.01 -4.13
CA LEU A 44 4.98 -4.63 -3.94
C LEU A 44 4.06 -5.85 -3.72
N PHE A 45 4.36 -6.98 -4.35
CA PHE A 45 3.68 -8.25 -4.09
C PHE A 45 3.80 -8.72 -2.63
N ASN A 46 4.99 -8.61 -2.03
CA ASN A 46 5.21 -8.97 -0.63
C ASN A 46 4.57 -7.94 0.32
N ILE A 47 4.60 -6.65 -0.05
CA ILE A 47 3.92 -5.58 0.68
C ILE A 47 2.41 -5.86 0.74
N ARG A 48 1.79 -6.24 -0.39
CA ARG A 48 0.37 -6.61 -0.46
C ARG A 48 0.01 -7.75 0.47
N LYS A 49 0.83 -8.81 0.52
CA LYS A 49 0.64 -9.95 1.44
C LYS A 49 0.69 -9.53 2.90
N GLU A 50 1.70 -8.75 3.29
CA GLU A 50 1.82 -8.25 4.66
C GLU A 50 0.69 -7.27 5.01
N PHE A 51 0.25 -6.45 4.05
CA PHE A 51 -0.90 -5.56 4.21
C PHE A 51 -2.17 -6.35 4.53
N ARG A 52 -2.47 -7.38 3.74
CA ARG A 52 -3.63 -8.25 3.93
C ARG A 52 -3.61 -8.94 5.30
N LYS A 53 -2.44 -9.50 5.65
CA LYS A 53 -2.20 -10.18 6.93
C LYS A 53 -2.40 -9.26 8.13
N ASN A 54 -1.90 -8.02 8.06
CA ASN A 54 -1.85 -7.13 9.23
C ASN A 54 -3.13 -6.27 9.40
N PHE A 55 -3.88 -6.02 8.33
CA PHE A 55 -5.03 -5.09 8.35
C PHE A 55 -6.37 -5.73 7.94
N ALA A 56 -6.39 -7.03 7.68
CA ALA A 56 -7.60 -7.78 7.33
C ALA A 56 -8.41 -7.19 6.16
N THR A 57 -7.76 -6.42 5.28
CA THR A 57 -8.27 -5.89 4.01
C THR A 57 -7.16 -5.91 2.97
N SER A 58 -7.48 -6.02 1.68
CA SER A 58 -6.44 -5.98 0.64
C SER A 58 -5.99 -4.54 0.38
N LEU A 59 -4.73 -4.37 -0.04
CA LEU A 59 -4.23 -3.06 -0.47
C LEU A 59 -5.06 -2.52 -1.63
N TYR A 60 -5.44 -3.39 -2.57
CA TYR A 60 -6.28 -3.06 -3.73
C TYR A 60 -7.63 -2.48 -3.30
N SER A 61 -8.33 -3.14 -2.39
CA SER A 61 -9.66 -2.71 -1.93
C SER A 61 -9.56 -1.38 -1.17
N MET A 62 -8.50 -1.17 -0.39
CA MET A 62 -8.29 0.10 0.32
C MET A 62 -8.01 1.24 -0.67
N VAL A 63 -7.10 1.05 -1.63
CA VAL A 63 -6.84 2.04 -2.70
C VAL A 63 -8.11 2.34 -3.50
N LYS A 64 -8.92 1.33 -3.81
CA LYS A 64 -10.17 1.48 -4.56
C LYS A 64 -11.20 2.36 -3.83
N GLY A 65 -11.24 2.26 -2.50
CA GLY A 65 -12.14 3.02 -1.65
C GLY A 65 -11.67 4.45 -1.36
N ASP A 66 -10.36 4.65 -1.24
CA ASP A 66 -9.77 5.92 -0.82
C ASP A 66 -9.47 6.87 -1.99
N THR A 67 -9.39 6.35 -3.22
CA THR A 67 -9.01 7.14 -4.40
C THR A 67 -10.11 7.20 -5.48
N SER A 68 -10.01 8.17 -6.39
CA SER A 68 -11.00 8.43 -7.43
C SER A 68 -10.40 8.76 -8.79
N GLY A 69 -11.24 8.74 -9.83
CA GLY A 69 -10.86 9.13 -11.20
C GLY A 69 -9.79 8.25 -11.84
N ASP A 70 -9.01 8.82 -12.76
CA ASP A 70 -7.93 8.13 -13.45
C ASP A 70 -6.73 7.85 -12.54
N TYR A 71 -6.56 8.66 -11.50
CA TYR A 71 -5.60 8.41 -10.43
C TYR A 71 -5.83 7.03 -9.78
N LYS A 72 -7.07 6.73 -9.39
CA LYS A 72 -7.44 5.39 -8.90
C LYS A 72 -7.09 4.30 -9.91
N LYS A 73 -7.50 4.47 -11.18
CA LYS A 73 -7.28 3.45 -12.21
C LYS A 73 -5.79 3.13 -12.36
N ALA A 74 -4.95 4.15 -12.40
CA ALA A 74 -3.50 4.00 -12.48
C ALA A 74 -2.93 3.28 -11.25
N LEU A 75 -3.34 3.67 -10.04
CA LEU A 75 -2.87 3.00 -8.82
C LEU A 75 -3.32 1.54 -8.71
N LEU A 76 -4.54 1.22 -9.13
CA LEU A 76 -5.03 -0.16 -9.15
C LEU A 76 -4.28 -1.01 -10.19
N LEU A 77 -3.97 -0.46 -11.37
CA LEU A 77 -3.11 -1.14 -12.36
C LEU A 77 -1.70 -1.42 -11.81
N LEU A 78 -1.11 -0.46 -11.11
CA LEU A 78 0.19 -0.65 -10.43
C LEU A 78 0.11 -1.65 -9.28
N CYS A 79 -0.98 -1.61 -8.51
CA CYS A 79 -1.20 -2.54 -7.40
C CYS A 79 -1.28 -3.99 -7.88
N GLY A 80 -1.88 -4.22 -9.06
CA GLY A 80 -2.24 -5.54 -9.55
C GLY A 80 -3.70 -5.89 -9.24
N GLY A 81 -4.02 -7.17 -9.07
CA GLY A 81 -5.39 -7.64 -8.80
C GLY A 81 -5.76 -7.67 -7.32
N GLU A 82 -6.99 -8.10 -7.01
CA GLU A 82 -7.31 -8.58 -5.66
C GLU A 82 -6.48 -9.84 -5.37
N ASP A 83 -5.83 -9.86 -4.20
CA ASP A 83 -5.10 -11.03 -3.72
C ASP A 83 -6.12 -12.02 -3.15
N ASP A 84 -6.43 -13.09 -3.89
CA ASP A 84 -7.10 -14.30 -3.38
C ASP A 84 -6.20 -15.06 -2.39
#